data_AF-A0A377V1F6-F1
#
_entry.id   AF-A0A377V1F6-F1
#
_cell.length_a   1.000
_cell.length_b   1.000
_cell.length_c   1.000
_cell.angle_alpha   90.00
_cell.angle_beta   90.00
_cell.angle_gamma   90.00
#
_symmetry.space_group_name_H-M   'P 1'
#
loop_
_entity.id
_entity.type
_entity.pdbx_description
1 polymer ?
#
loop_
_entity_poly.entity_id
_entity_poly.type
_entity_poly.pdbx_seq_one_letter_code
_entity_poly.pdbx_strand_id
1 'polypeptide(L)' 'MDALDLLLNRRSASRLAEPAPAGEQLENILRAGLRAPDHGTLQPWRFFIIAMTAASASASCWKKGPERRPG' A
#
# COMPACT_ATOMS: atom_id res chain seq x y z
N MET A 1 1.21 18.30 -8.92
CA MET A 1 1.75 17.28 -9.84
C MET A 1 0.57 16.73 -10.61
N ASP A 2 0.70 16.54 -11.92
CA ASP A 2 -0.41 16.06 -12.75
C ASP A 2 -0.68 14.56 -12.50
N ALA A 3 -1.94 14.13 -12.66
CA ALA A 3 -2.35 12.75 -12.45
C ALA A 3 -1.66 11.79 -13.44
N LEU A 4 -1.48 12.24 -14.69
CA LEU A 4 -0.79 11.45 -15.71
C LEU A 4 0.68 11.20 -15.32
N ASP A 5 1.36 12.22 -14.82
CA ASP A 5 2.75 12.10 -14.35
C ASP A 5 2.90 11.07 -13.22
N LEU A 6 1.95 11.05 -12.28
CA LEU A 6 1.95 10.10 -11.16
C LEU A 6 1.81 8.65 -11.66
N LEU A 7 0.95 8.41 -12.65
CA LEU A 7 0.74 7.09 -13.22
C LEU A 7 1.98 6.60 -13.98
N LEU A 8 2.61 7.46 -14.77
CA LEU A 8 3.79 7.10 -15.57
C LEU A 8 5.04 6.86 -14.70
N ASN A 9 5.16 7.54 -13.55
CA ASN A 9 6.35 7.46 -12.70
C ASN A 9 6.20 6.50 -11.50
N ARG A 10 5.03 5.89 -11.29
CA ARG A 10 4.81 4.95 -10.17
C ARG A 10 5.64 3.67 -10.36
N ARG A 11 6.52 3.40 -9.40
CA ARG A 11 7.35 2.16 -9.34
C ARG A 11 7.05 1.37 -8.08
N SER A 12 7.33 0.06 -8.13
CA SER A 12 7.27 -0.79 -6.93
C SER A 12 8.47 -0.51 -6.03
N ALA A 13 8.22 -0.14 -4.78
CA ALA A 13 9.26 0.06 -3.78
C ALA A 13 9.50 -1.24 -2.99
N SER A 14 10.71 -1.78 -3.04
CA SER A 14 11.09 -3.03 -2.34
C SER A 14 11.52 -2.81 -0.89
N ARG A 15 11.73 -1.56 -0.48
CA ARG A 15 12.14 -1.17 0.88
C ARG A 15 11.20 -0.08 1.37
N LEU A 16 10.72 -0.24 2.61
CA LEU A 16 9.96 0.77 3.32
C LEU A 16 10.91 1.67 4.10
N ALA A 17 10.50 2.92 4.29
CA ALA A 17 11.24 3.91 5.06
C ALA A 17 10.31 4.53 6.11
N GLU A 18 10.90 4.99 7.21
CA GLU A 18 10.20 5.78 8.21
C GLU A 18 10.26 7.28 7.87
N PRO A 19 9.24 8.07 8.25
CA PRO A 19 8.01 7.65 8.94
C PRO A 19 6.98 7.04 7.97
N ALA A 20 6.15 6.13 8.48
CA ALA A 20 4.99 5.65 7.75
C ALA A 20 3.97 6.81 7.54
N PRO A 21 3.16 6.77 6.46
CA PRO A 21 2.10 7.76 6.25
C PRO A 21 1.14 7.82 7.44
N ALA A 22 0.82 9.03 7.89
CA ALA A 22 -0.07 9.26 9.03
C ALA A 22 -0.97 10.49 8.77
N GLY A 23 -2.01 10.64 9.59
CA GLY A 23 -2.95 11.76 9.50
C GLY A 23 -3.62 11.86 8.12
N GLU A 24 -3.63 13.07 7.55
CA GLU A 24 -4.29 13.36 6.27
C GLU A 24 -3.72 12.54 5.10
N GLN A 25 -2.42 12.24 5.11
CA GLN A 25 -1.81 11.43 4.06
C GLN A 25 -2.38 10.01 4.03
N LEU A 26 -2.54 9.39 5.21
CA LEU A 26 -3.15 8.07 5.32
C LEU A 26 -4.63 8.11 4.90
N GLU A 27 -5.36 9.14 5.33
CA GLU A 27 -6.76 9.31 4.96
C GLU A 27 -6.94 9.46 3.44
N ASN A 28 -6.10 10.26 2.78
CA ASN A 28 -6.13 10.45 1.34
C ASN A 28 -5.86 9.15 0.57
N ILE A 29 -4.93 8.31 1.06
CA ILE A 29 -4.66 6.98 0.48
C ILE A 29 -5.90 6.08 0.55
N LEU A 30 -6.54 6.03 1.72
CA LEU A 30 -7.73 5.21 1.92
C LEU A 30 -8.91 5.70 1.07
N ARG A 31 -9.16 7.02 1.04
CA ARG A 31 -10.20 7.63 0.20
C ARG A 31 -9.98 7.35 -1.29
N ALA A 32 -8.75 7.43 -1.77
CA ALA A 32 -8.41 7.08 -3.14
C ALA A 32 -8.68 5.58 -3.43
N GLY A 33 -8.30 4.69 -2.51
CA GLY A 33 -8.54 3.26 -2.63
C GLY A 33 -10.03 2.88 -2.68
N LEU A 34 -10.87 3.57 -1.92
CA LEU A 34 -12.32 3.37 -1.91
C LEU A 34 -13.01 3.78 -3.22
N ARG A 35 -12.36 4.56 -4.09
CA ARG A 35 -12.92 5.01 -5.37
C ARG A 35 -12.75 3.98 -6.49
N ALA A 36 -11.97 2.92 -6.26
CA ALA A 36 -11.76 1.86 -7.23
C ALA A 36 -13.12 1.27 -7.68
N PRO A 37 -13.41 1.21 -8.98
CA PRO A 37 -14.67 0.65 -9.45
C PRO A 37 -14.68 -0.87 -9.24
N ASP A 38 -15.79 -1.41 -8.76
CA ASP A 38 -16.08 -2.84 -8.81
C ASP A 38 -17.34 -3.13 -9.65
N HIS A 39 -17.35 -4.33 -10.23
CA HIS A 39 -18.47 -4.80 -11.02
C HIS A 39 -19.70 -5.00 -10.13
N GLY A 40 -20.71 -4.17 -10.32
CA GLY A 40 -21.97 -4.25 -9.58
C GLY A 40 -22.03 -3.40 -8.30
N THR A 41 -21.02 -2.57 -8.01
CA THR A 41 -21.00 -1.70 -6.80
C THR A 41 -21.20 -2.48 -5.49
N LEU A 42 -20.73 -3.72 -5.47
CA LEU A 42 -20.68 -4.62 -4.33
C LEU A 42 -19.72 -4.14 -3.26
N GLN A 43 -18.74 -3.30 -3.62
CA GLN A 43 -17.71 -2.76 -2.72
C GLN A 43 -17.08 -3.85 -1.84
N PRO A 44 -16.59 -4.97 -2.41
CA PRO A 44 -16.20 -6.15 -1.63
C PRO A 44 -14.89 -5.97 -0.85
N TRP A 45 -14.23 -4.83 -0.97
CA TRP A 45 -12.94 -4.56 -0.36
C TRP A 45 -13.03 -4.29 1.15
N ARG A 46 -12.05 -4.80 1.88
CA ARG A 46 -11.82 -4.53 3.30
C ARG A 46 -10.37 -4.15 3.50
N PHE A 47 -10.12 -2.94 3.99
CA PHE A 47 -8.78 -2.47 4.31
C PHE A 47 -8.46 -2.82 5.77
N PHE A 48 -7.30 -3.44 5.99
CA PHE A 48 -6.73 -3.63 7.32
C PHE A 48 -5.49 -2.74 7.46
N ILE A 49 -5.50 -1.87 8.46
CA ILE A 49 -4.37 -0.99 8.75
C ILE A 49 -3.54 -1.66 9.84
N ILE A 50 -2.32 -2.05 9.49
CA ILE A 50 -1.37 -2.63 10.43
C ILE A 50 -0.38 -1.51 10.80
N ALA A 51 -0.63 -0.85 11.92
CA ALA A 51 0.30 0.11 12.48
C ALA A 51 1.31 -0.64 13.37
N MET A 52 2.60 -0.35 13.19
CA MET A 52 3.67 -0.84 14.05
C MET A 52 4.30 0.33 14.77
N THR A 53 4.73 0.11 16.01
CA THR A 53 5.63 1.05 16.67
C THR A 53 7.03 0.87 16.08
N ALA A 54 7.87 1.92 16.07
CA ALA A 54 9.22 1.88 15.49
C ALA A 54 10.08 0.71 16.03
N ALA A 55 9.78 0.21 17.23
CA ALA A 55 10.45 -0.94 17.82
C ALA A 55 10.04 -2.32 17.22
N SER A 56 8.89 -2.44 16.55
CA SER A 56 8.37 -3.71 16.04
C SER A 56 8.40 -3.85 14.52
N ALA A 57 8.90 -2.86 13.78
CA ALA A 57 9.00 -2.85 12.31
C ALA A 57 10.03 -3.85 11.73
N SER A 58 10.31 -4.94 12.45
CA SER A 58 11.11 -6.04 11.93
C SER A 58 10.35 -6.81 10.85
N ALA A 59 11.07 -7.27 9.83
CA ALA A 59 10.58 -8.05 8.70
C ALA A 59 9.87 -9.37 9.07
N SER A 60 9.69 -9.67 10.36
CA SER A 60 9.07 -10.89 10.89
C SER A 60 7.57 -10.99 10.62
N CYS A 61 6.89 -9.86 10.39
CA CYS A 61 5.46 -9.85 10.04
C CYS A 61 5.16 -10.36 8.62
N TRP A 62 6.15 -10.36 7.73
CA TRP A 62 6.04 -10.91 6.39
C TRP A 62 6.84 -12.23 6.33
N LYS A 63 6.15 -13.38 6.30
CA LYS A 63 6.84 -14.62 5.89
C LYS A 63 7.27 -14.43 4.43
N LYS A 64 8.57 -14.62 4.15
CA LYS A 64 9.13 -14.55 2.79
C LYS A 64 8.28 -15.43 1.85
N GLY A 65 7.69 -14.83 0.81
CA GLY A 65 7.04 -15.60 -0.26
C GLY A 65 8.09 -16.47 -0.99
N PRO A 66 7.68 -17.56 -1.67
CA PRO A 66 8.61 -18.44 -2.37
C PRO A 66 9.45 -17.64 -3.36
N GLU A 67 10.76 -17.91 -3.36
CA GLU A 67 11.75 -17.33 -4.26
C GLU A 67 11.25 -17.48 -5.72
N ARG A 68 11.25 -16.40 -6.50
CA ARG A 68 10.85 -16.48 -7.92
C ARG A 68 11.77 -17.48 -8.61
N ARG A 69 11.19 -18.52 -9.22
CA ARG A 69 11.96 -19.42 -10.09
C ARG A 69 12.57 -18.59 -11.22
N PRO A 70 13.88 -18.76 -11.51
CA PRO A 70 14.45 -18.17 -12.71
C PRO A 70 13.71 -18.73 -13.94
N GLY A 71 13.38 -17.83 -14.87
CA GLY A 71 12.78 -18.17 -16.16
C GLY A 71 13.80 -18.72 -17.13
#